data_AF-A0A1I7E8Y1-F1
#
_entry.id   AF-A0A1I7E8Y1-F1
#
_cell.length_a   1.000
_cell.length_b   1.000
_cell.length_c   1.000
_cell.angle_alpha   90.00
_cell.angle_beta   90.00
_cell.angle_gamma   90.00
#
_symmetry.space_group_name_H-M   'P 1'
#
loop_
_entity.id
_entity.type
_entity.pdbx_description
1 polymer ?
#
loop_
_entity_poly.entity_id
_entity_poly.type
_entity_poly.pdbx_seq_one_letter_code
_entity_poly.pdbx_strand_id
1 'polypeptide(L)'
;MNLSAPINELKCKARLIRREDDIPLNRALERIAKEEGYPSWGLLIRDYEAQKPKPNALPRTGYQITSLPVDASYRREAISLANSTFEMVVRRIEPDNPRDTRALWDAEDYVDNHHLSPDMLPIDSEYALSLIEAFLVHHVIDLAVRADDAAGAET
;
A
#
# COMPACT_ATOMS: atom_id res chain seq x y z
N MET A 1 -19.96 6.75 3.50
CA MET A 1 -19.33 7.97 4.04
C MET A 1 -18.65 8.66 2.90
N ASN A 2 -18.84 9.97 2.79
CA ASN A 2 -18.31 10.78 1.72
C ASN A 2 -17.23 11.68 2.33
N LEU A 3 -15.99 11.17 2.38
CA LEU A 3 -14.82 11.99 2.72
C LEU A 3 -14.43 12.85 1.50
N SER A 4 -13.88 14.03 1.75
CA SER A 4 -13.34 14.91 0.70
C SER A 4 -12.13 14.29 0.00
N ALA A 5 -11.39 13.45 0.72
CA ALA A 5 -10.22 12.73 0.23
C ALA A 5 -10.07 11.39 0.96
N PRO A 6 -9.35 10.42 0.37
CA PRO A 6 -8.93 9.20 1.06
C PRO A 6 -8.23 9.48 2.40
N ILE A 7 -8.38 8.56 3.38
CA ILE A 7 -7.81 8.73 4.74
C ILE A 7 -6.31 9.01 4.75
N ASN A 8 -5.56 8.39 3.83
CA ASN A 8 -4.13 8.66 3.73
C ASN A 8 -3.88 10.13 3.38
N GLU A 9 -4.57 10.69 2.37
CA GLU A 9 -4.43 12.09 1.97
C GLU A 9 -4.83 13.06 3.09
N LEU A 10 -5.84 12.71 3.89
CA LEU A 10 -6.22 13.46 5.08
C LEU A 10 -5.12 13.46 6.15
N LYS A 11 -4.39 12.34 6.31
CA LYS A 11 -3.21 12.28 7.19
C LYS A 11 -2.06 13.12 6.64
N CYS A 12 -1.84 13.13 5.33
CA CYS A 12 -0.85 13.99 4.67
C CYS A 12 -1.13 15.46 4.97
N LYS A 13 -2.38 15.91 4.79
CA LYS A 13 -2.83 17.27 5.13
C LYS A 13 -2.61 17.59 6.61
N ALA A 14 -2.93 16.66 7.53
CA ALA A 14 -2.67 16.87 8.95
C ALA A 14 -1.17 17.03 9.27
N ARG A 15 -0.28 16.31 8.56
CA ARG A 15 1.17 16.48 8.70
C ARG A 15 1.64 17.85 8.20
N LEU A 16 1.02 18.39 7.15
CA LEU A 16 1.32 19.73 6.64
C LEU A 16 0.91 20.80 7.67
N ILE A 17 -0.33 20.75 8.17
CA ILE A 17 -0.83 21.67 9.21
C ILE A 17 0.06 21.62 10.46
N ARG A 18 0.51 20.43 10.87
CA ARG A 18 1.45 20.26 11.99
C ARG A 18 2.75 21.05 11.77
N ARG A 19 3.26 21.11 10.54
CA ARG A 19 4.51 21.83 10.19
C ARG A 19 4.28 23.33 10.07
N GLU A 20 3.15 23.75 9.50
CA GLU A 20 2.81 25.16 9.28
C GLU A 20 2.42 25.88 10.59
N ASP A 21 1.59 25.24 11.41
CA ASP A 21 1.03 25.85 12.62
C ASP A 21 1.79 25.47 13.92
N ASP A 22 2.85 24.67 13.80
CA ASP A 22 3.63 24.12 14.93
C ASP A 22 2.77 23.46 16.02
N ILE A 23 1.69 22.79 15.61
CA ILE A 23 0.78 22.09 16.53
C ILE A 23 1.10 20.59 16.62
N PRO A 24 0.80 19.92 17.75
CA PRO A 24 0.91 18.46 17.83
C PRO A 24 0.04 17.75 16.79
N LEU A 25 0.51 16.60 16.26
CA LEU A 25 -0.17 15.87 15.18
C LEU A 25 -1.61 15.48 15.53
N ASN A 26 -1.88 15.11 16.79
CA ASN A 26 -3.23 14.81 17.23
C ASN A 26 -4.17 16.01 17.07
N ARG A 27 -3.71 17.24 17.33
CA ARG A 27 -4.50 18.47 17.13
C ARG A 27 -4.75 18.76 15.66
N ALA A 28 -3.77 18.51 14.80
CA ALA A 28 -3.95 18.64 13.35
C ALA A 28 -4.99 17.64 12.82
N LEU A 29 -4.94 16.38 13.27
CA LEU A 29 -5.93 15.36 12.92
C LEU A 29 -7.34 15.72 13.41
N GLU A 30 -7.47 16.28 14.61
CA GLU A 30 -8.74 16.78 15.13
C GLU A 30 -9.31 17.93 14.28
N ARG A 31 -8.46 18.80 13.72
CA ARG A 31 -8.92 19.86 12.80
C ARG A 31 -9.43 19.28 11.49
N ILE A 32 -8.66 18.39 10.87
CA ILE A 32 -9.09 17.70 9.65
C ILE A 32 -10.40 16.94 9.88
N ALA A 33 -10.55 16.24 11.01
CA ALA A 33 -11.80 15.53 11.30
C ALA A 33 -13.00 16.49 11.31
N LYS A 34 -12.86 17.67 11.92
CA LYS A 34 -13.92 18.69 11.95
C LYS A 34 -14.25 19.25 10.57
N GLU A 35 -13.24 19.44 9.71
CA GLU A 35 -13.42 19.85 8.32
C GLU A 35 -14.18 18.80 7.51
N GLU A 36 -13.94 17.51 7.77
CA GLU A 36 -14.67 16.38 7.20
C GLU A 36 -16.06 16.17 7.84
N GLY A 37 -16.47 17.00 8.81
CA GLY A 37 -17.75 16.92 9.49
C GLY A 37 -17.81 15.90 10.65
N TYR A 38 -16.66 15.42 11.12
CA TYR A 38 -16.54 14.47 12.23
C TYR A 38 -16.19 15.16 13.56
N PRO A 39 -16.74 14.71 14.71
CA PRO A 39 -16.44 15.33 16.01
C PRO A 39 -15.00 15.11 16.49
N SER A 40 -14.37 14.02 16.07
CA SER A 40 -12.98 13.68 16.38
C SER A 40 -12.38 12.74 15.35
N TRP A 41 -11.06 12.68 15.28
CA TRP A 41 -10.37 11.81 14.34
C TRP A 41 -10.64 10.32 14.63
N GLY A 42 -10.76 9.96 15.91
CA GLY A 42 -11.06 8.58 16.31
C GLY A 42 -12.43 8.09 15.82
N LEU A 43 -13.45 8.94 15.85
CA LEU A 43 -14.79 8.60 15.35
C LEU A 43 -14.81 8.45 13.82
N LEU A 44 -14.06 9.32 13.11
CA LEU A 44 -13.85 9.21 11.68
C LEU A 44 -13.24 7.85 11.31
N ILE A 45 -12.15 7.46 11.99
CA ILE A 45 -11.49 6.16 11.76
C ILE A 45 -12.42 5.00 12.07
N ARG A 46 -13.16 5.04 13.19
CA ARG A 46 -14.12 3.98 13.56
C ARG A 46 -15.14 3.76 12.46
N ASP A 47 -15.76 4.83 11.97
CA ASP A 47 -16.82 4.74 10.96
C ASP A 47 -16.24 4.32 9.60
N TYR A 48 -15.02 4.73 9.28
CA TYR A 48 -14.29 4.26 8.11
C TYR A 48 -13.98 2.76 8.16
N GLU A 49 -13.44 2.26 9.28
CA GLU A 49 -13.17 0.83 9.46
C GLU A 49 -14.46 -0.01 9.45
N ALA A 50 -15.57 0.53 9.95
CA ALA A 50 -16.88 -0.14 9.89
C ALA A 50 -17.43 -0.24 8.46
N GLN A 51 -17.01 0.65 7.55
CA GLN A 51 -17.42 0.66 6.14
C GLN A 51 -16.50 -0.14 5.24
N LYS A 52 -15.26 -0.40 5.67
CA LYS A 52 -14.46 -1.39 4.96
C LYS A 52 -15.28 -2.68 4.94
N PRO A 53 -15.54 -3.26 3.76
CA PRO A 53 -16.11 -4.60 3.74
C PRO A 53 -15.18 -5.44 4.61
N LYS A 54 -15.71 -6.06 5.67
CA LYS A 54 -15.00 -7.16 6.32
C LYS A 54 -14.55 -8.04 5.17
N PRO A 55 -13.24 -8.29 4.98
CA PRO A 55 -12.83 -9.24 3.96
C PRO A 55 -13.63 -10.49 4.27
N ASN A 56 -14.60 -10.77 3.41
CA ASN A 56 -15.38 -11.98 3.52
C ASN A 56 -14.29 -13.04 3.48
N ALA A 57 -14.10 -13.80 4.55
CA ALA A 57 -13.10 -14.84 4.57
C ALA A 57 -13.51 -15.75 3.42
N LEU A 58 -12.88 -15.56 2.26
CA LEU A 58 -13.24 -16.28 1.05
C LEU A 58 -13.13 -17.75 1.45
N PRO A 59 -14.09 -18.60 1.08
CA PRO A 59 -13.87 -20.03 1.24
C PRO A 59 -12.51 -20.34 0.66
N ARG A 60 -11.65 -21.08 1.39
CA ARG A 60 -10.29 -21.42 0.94
C ARG A 60 -10.39 -22.20 -0.37
N THR A 61 -10.39 -21.48 -1.49
CA THR A 61 -10.35 -21.98 -2.86
C THR A 61 -8.91 -22.12 -3.33
N GLY A 62 -7.95 -21.86 -2.44
CA GLY A 62 -6.53 -21.96 -2.72
C GLY A 62 -6.13 -23.35 -3.18
N TYR A 63 -5.22 -23.39 -4.16
CA TYR A 63 -4.54 -24.60 -4.59
C TYR A 63 -3.06 -24.50 -4.24
N GLN A 64 -2.37 -25.64 -4.29
CA GLN A 64 -0.94 -25.69 -3.98
C GLN A 64 -0.12 -25.29 -5.22
N ILE A 65 0.66 -24.23 -5.08
CA ILE A 65 1.74 -23.89 -6.01
C ILE A 65 2.91 -24.81 -5.66
N THR A 66 3.38 -25.57 -6.63
CA THR A 66 4.41 -26.61 -6.43
C THR A 66 5.68 -26.39 -7.24
N SER A 67 5.67 -25.43 -8.19
CA SER A 67 6.82 -25.09 -9.02
C SER A 67 6.80 -23.62 -9.39
N LEU A 68 7.99 -23.07 -9.67
CA LEU A 68 8.17 -21.79 -10.34
C LEU A 68 8.64 -22.03 -11.80
N PRO A 69 8.26 -21.18 -12.77
CA PRO A 69 7.36 -20.03 -12.62
C PRO A 69 5.92 -20.48 -12.30
N VAL A 70 5.18 -19.60 -11.61
CA VAL A 70 3.77 -19.79 -11.27
C VAL A 70 2.91 -19.92 -12.53
N ASP A 71 1.74 -20.56 -12.42
CA ASP A 71 0.85 -20.70 -13.57
C ASP A 71 0.23 -19.35 -13.99
N ALA A 72 -0.26 -19.30 -15.23
CA ALA A 72 -0.80 -18.08 -15.82
C ALA A 72 -2.07 -17.56 -15.12
N SER A 73 -2.83 -18.42 -14.41
CA SER A 73 -4.01 -17.98 -13.67
C SER A 73 -3.57 -17.22 -12.42
N TYR A 74 -2.72 -17.85 -11.61
CA TYR A 74 -2.13 -17.22 -10.42
C TYR A 74 -1.42 -15.91 -10.77
N ARG A 75 -0.54 -15.95 -11.78
CA ARG A 75 0.29 -14.80 -12.18
C ARG A 75 -0.56 -13.56 -12.48
N ARG A 76 -1.68 -13.73 -13.19
CA ARG A 76 -2.57 -12.63 -13.56
C ARG A 76 -3.21 -11.97 -12.34
N GLU A 77 -3.65 -12.79 -11.38
CA GLU A 77 -4.23 -12.33 -10.12
C GLU A 77 -3.19 -11.61 -9.26
N ALA A 78 -2.00 -12.21 -9.12
CA ALA A 78 -0.88 -11.64 -8.40
C ALA A 78 -0.45 -10.28 -8.98
N ILE A 79 -0.39 -10.11 -10.30
CA ILE A 79 -0.07 -8.83 -10.95
C ILE A 79 -1.13 -7.75 -10.64
N SER A 80 -2.42 -8.12 -10.70
CA SER A 80 -3.51 -7.20 -10.36
C SER A 80 -3.42 -6.76 -8.90
N LEU A 81 -3.18 -7.72 -7.99
CA LEU A 81 -3.01 -7.46 -6.56
C LEU A 81 -1.78 -6.59 -6.28
N ALA A 82 -0.63 -6.91 -6.89
CA ALA A 82 0.62 -6.17 -6.75
C ALA A 82 0.46 -4.70 -7.18
N ASN A 83 -0.17 -4.43 -8.32
CA ASN A 83 -0.43 -3.05 -8.77
C ASN A 83 -1.31 -2.26 -7.79
N SER A 84 -2.40 -2.87 -7.30
CA SER A 84 -3.28 -2.20 -6.34
C SER A 84 -2.60 -1.94 -4.99
N THR A 85 -1.79 -2.91 -4.53
CA THR A 85 -1.01 -2.83 -3.30
C THR A 85 0.09 -1.78 -3.43
N PHE A 86 0.78 -1.73 -4.56
CA PHE A 86 1.80 -0.75 -4.88
C PHE A 86 1.27 0.69 -4.74
N GLU A 87 0.15 1.02 -5.37
CA GLU A 87 -0.42 2.36 -5.25
C GLU A 87 -0.86 2.68 -3.81
N MET A 88 -1.37 1.69 -3.07
CA MET A 88 -1.67 1.86 -1.64
C MET A 88 -0.40 2.12 -0.82
N VAL A 89 0.70 1.44 -1.10
CA VAL A 89 1.98 1.63 -0.41
C VAL A 89 2.57 2.99 -0.73
N VAL A 90 2.69 3.38 -2.01
CA VAL A 90 3.21 4.70 -2.41
C VAL A 90 2.44 5.82 -1.71
N ARG A 91 1.12 5.70 -1.63
CA ARG A 91 0.22 6.61 -0.89
C ARG A 91 0.47 6.66 0.62
N ARG A 92 1.00 5.60 1.23
CA ARG A 92 1.25 5.49 2.67
C ARG A 92 2.66 5.95 3.04
N ILE A 93 3.65 5.63 2.23
CA ILE A 93 5.05 5.98 2.50
C ILE A 93 5.36 7.42 2.10
N GLU A 94 4.66 7.97 1.09
CA GLU A 94 4.87 9.31 0.55
C GLU A 94 6.34 9.55 0.18
N PRO A 95 6.87 8.85 -0.85
CA PRO A 95 8.29 9.00 -1.21
C PRO A 95 8.56 10.41 -1.76
N ASP A 96 9.81 10.88 -1.62
CA ASP A 96 10.21 12.23 -2.03
C ASP A 96 10.10 12.41 -3.56
N ASN A 97 10.40 11.36 -4.34
CA ASN A 97 10.27 11.32 -5.79
C ASN A 97 9.17 10.33 -6.26
N PRO A 98 7.87 10.64 -6.07
CA PRO A 98 6.77 9.69 -6.29
C PRO A 98 6.46 9.42 -7.77
N ARG A 99 6.93 10.26 -8.69
CA ARG A 99 6.80 10.00 -10.14
C ARG A 99 7.84 8.99 -10.60
N ASP A 100 9.08 9.18 -10.18
CA ASP A 100 10.19 8.30 -10.54
C ASP A 100 10.07 6.95 -9.84
N THR A 101 9.60 6.92 -8.58
CA THR A 101 9.24 5.67 -7.89
C THR A 101 8.22 4.84 -8.70
N ARG A 102 7.23 5.50 -9.33
CA ARG A 102 6.26 4.83 -10.21
C ARG A 102 6.86 4.39 -11.54
N ALA A 103 7.80 5.16 -12.08
CA ALA A 103 8.48 4.81 -13.32
C ALA A 103 9.36 3.57 -13.17
N LEU A 104 9.86 3.29 -11.95
CA LEU A 104 10.65 2.10 -11.65
C LEU A 104 9.81 0.85 -11.33
N TRP A 105 8.49 0.98 -11.19
CA TRP A 105 7.62 -0.15 -10.83
C TRP A 105 7.36 -1.07 -12.01
N ASP A 106 7.64 -2.36 -11.82
CA ASP A 106 7.30 -3.44 -12.74
C ASP A 106 6.63 -4.58 -11.98
N ALA A 107 5.31 -4.69 -12.13
CA ALA A 107 4.52 -5.71 -11.45
C ALA A 107 4.81 -7.13 -11.96
N GLU A 108 5.22 -7.28 -13.22
CA GLU A 108 5.55 -8.58 -13.79
C GLU A 108 6.87 -9.09 -13.20
N ASP A 109 7.90 -8.25 -13.18
CA ASP A 109 9.18 -8.58 -12.55
C ASP A 109 9.06 -8.86 -11.04
N TYR A 110 8.22 -8.09 -10.34
CA TYR A 110 7.95 -8.34 -8.92
C TYR A 110 7.31 -9.72 -8.69
N VAL A 111 6.28 -10.06 -9.47
CA VAL A 111 5.60 -11.36 -9.34
C VAL A 111 6.49 -12.50 -9.83
N ASP A 112 7.33 -12.31 -10.84
CA ASP A 112 8.12 -13.42 -11.36
C ASP A 112 9.38 -13.69 -10.51
N ASN A 113 9.98 -12.64 -9.91
CA ASN A 113 11.31 -12.72 -9.32
C ASN A 113 11.40 -12.38 -7.82
N HIS A 114 10.40 -11.70 -7.25
CA HIS A 114 10.53 -11.13 -5.90
C HIS A 114 9.54 -11.70 -4.88
N HIS A 115 8.34 -12.11 -5.30
CA HIS A 115 7.29 -12.51 -4.35
C HIS A 115 7.43 -13.95 -3.82
N LEU A 116 8.00 -14.88 -4.61
CA LEU A 116 8.18 -16.29 -4.25
C LEU A 116 9.59 -16.78 -4.60
N SER A 117 10.04 -17.77 -3.84
CA SER A 117 11.31 -18.47 -4.00
C SER A 117 11.09 -19.98 -3.92
N PRO A 118 11.96 -20.80 -4.54
CA PRO A 118 11.77 -22.26 -4.58
C PRO A 118 11.70 -22.94 -3.19
N ASP A 119 12.34 -22.37 -2.18
CA ASP A 119 12.35 -22.88 -0.80
C ASP A 119 11.03 -22.65 -0.04
N MET A 120 10.13 -21.80 -0.56
CA MET A 120 8.79 -21.63 0.00
C MET A 120 7.78 -22.67 -0.48
N LEU A 121 8.15 -23.54 -1.44
CA LEU A 121 7.24 -24.49 -2.07
C LEU A 121 7.21 -25.85 -1.32
N PRO A 122 6.04 -26.52 -1.27
CA PRO A 122 4.75 -26.09 -1.82
C PRO A 122 4.05 -25.04 -0.93
N ILE A 123 3.35 -24.09 -1.56
CA ILE A 123 2.64 -23.01 -0.87
C ILE A 123 1.19 -22.92 -1.33
N ASP A 124 0.28 -22.59 -0.41
CA ASP A 124 -1.11 -22.28 -0.73
C ASP A 124 -1.21 -20.96 -1.51
N SER A 125 -2.00 -20.94 -2.58
CA SER A 125 -2.11 -19.76 -3.47
C SER A 125 -2.66 -18.52 -2.75
N GLU A 126 -3.63 -18.68 -1.84
CA GLU A 126 -4.18 -17.54 -1.06
C GLU A 126 -3.13 -17.01 -0.10
N TYR A 127 -2.38 -17.92 0.54
CA TYR A 127 -1.26 -17.51 1.39
C TYR A 127 -0.18 -16.79 0.59
N ALA A 128 0.18 -17.28 -0.60
CA ALA A 128 1.13 -16.61 -1.48
C ALA A 128 0.66 -15.20 -1.89
N LEU A 129 -0.63 -15.01 -2.21
CA LEU A 129 -1.19 -13.67 -2.48
C LEU A 129 -1.09 -12.75 -1.25
N SER A 130 -1.34 -13.28 -0.04
CA SER A 130 -1.21 -12.50 1.19
C SER A 130 0.24 -12.02 1.46
N LEU A 131 1.25 -12.73 0.95
CA LEU A 131 2.64 -12.30 1.05
C LEU A 131 2.89 -11.04 0.21
N ILE A 132 2.20 -10.86 -0.92
CA ILE A 132 2.28 -9.62 -1.72
C ILE A 132 1.81 -8.45 -0.87
N GLU A 133 0.64 -8.54 -0.24
CA GLU A 133 0.10 -7.47 0.60
C GLU A 133 0.99 -7.15 1.82
N ALA A 134 1.61 -8.18 2.41
CA ALA A 134 2.44 -8.05 3.60
C ALA A 134 3.83 -7.48 3.31
N PHE A 135 4.47 -7.90 2.21
CA PHE A 135 5.90 -7.65 1.99
C PHE A 135 6.21 -6.66 0.87
N LEU A 136 5.25 -6.34 -0.03
CA LEU A 136 5.48 -5.42 -1.14
C LEU A 136 5.96 -4.03 -0.67
N VAL A 137 5.62 -3.62 0.56
CA VAL A 137 6.11 -2.37 1.15
C VAL A 137 7.63 -2.23 1.15
N HIS A 138 8.36 -3.33 1.39
CA HIS A 138 9.82 -3.29 1.39
C HIS A 138 10.37 -3.00 0.01
N HIS A 139 9.83 -3.67 -1.02
CA HIS A 139 10.24 -3.43 -2.39
C HIS A 139 9.96 -1.99 -2.83
N VAL A 140 8.81 -1.42 -2.48
CA VAL A 140 8.51 -0.01 -2.82
C VAL A 140 9.43 0.96 -2.11
N ILE A 141 9.86 0.68 -0.87
CA ILE A 141 10.87 1.49 -0.18
C ILE A 141 12.19 1.44 -0.96
N ASP A 142 12.62 0.27 -1.43
CA ASP A 142 13.84 0.15 -2.23
C ASP A 142 13.73 0.91 -3.56
N LEU A 143 12.57 0.90 -4.21
CA LEU A 143 12.31 1.71 -5.42
C LEU A 143 12.37 3.21 -5.12
N ALA A 144 11.82 3.65 -3.98
CA ALA A 144 11.86 5.06 -3.58
C ALA A 144 13.30 5.51 -3.32
N VAL A 145 14.10 4.72 -2.59
CA VAL A 145 15.52 5.02 -2.37
C VAL A 145 16.28 5.14 -3.68
N ARG A 146 16.05 4.22 -4.64
CA ARG A 146 16.66 4.28 -5.96
C ARG A 146 16.25 5.51 -6.76
N ALA A 147 15.00 5.95 -6.64
CA ALA A 147 14.53 7.17 -7.27
C ALA A 147 15.21 8.41 -6.66
N ASP A 148 15.37 8.45 -5.34
CA ASP A 148 16.02 9.54 -4.63
C ASP A 148 17.52 9.63 -4.98
N ASP A 149 18.22 8.50 -5.05
CA ASP A 149 19.63 8.43 -5.47
C ASP A 149 19.83 8.94 -6.91
N ALA A 150 18.91 8.58 -7.83
CA ALA A 150 18.96 9.04 -9.21
C ALA A 150 18.75 10.56 -9.32
N ALA A 151 17.81 11.12 -8.54
CA ALA A 151 17.55 12.56 -8.51
C ALA A 151 18.71 13.36 -7.88
N GLY A 152 19.40 12.81 -6.88
CA GLY A 152 20.56 13.43 -6.24
C GLY A 152 21.85 13.37 -7.08
N ALA A 153 21.94 12.47 -8.05
CA ALA A 153 23.11 12.35 -8.94
C ALA A 153 23.11 13.35 -10.11
N GLU A 154 21.99 14.03 -10.37
CA GLU A 154 21.84 15.01 -11.46
C GLU A 154 22.15 16.47 -11.04
N THR A 155 22.51 16.72 -9.77
CA THR A 155 22.91 18.04 -9.24
C THR A 155 24.41 18.13 -8.94
#